data_AF-A0A2I0IMG1-F1
#
_entry.id   AF-A0A2I0IMG1-F1
#
_cell.length_a   1.000
_cell.length_b   1.000
_cell.length_c   1.000
_cell.angle_alpha   90.00
_cell.angle_beta   90.00
_cell.angle_gamma   90.00
#
_symmetry.space_group_name_H-M   'P 1'
#
loop_
_entity.id
_entity.type
_entity.pdbx_description
1 polymer ?
#
loop_
_entity_poly.entity_id
_entity_poly.type
_entity_poly.pdbx_seq_one_letter_code
_entity_poly.pdbx_strand_id
1 'polypeptide(L)'
;LVAGPLLSVMHVYCVVKEMRAVPVNTLNPQRTAMIVEDFLKTGKVASPADLRYHEDLLFPGRVLADAGNVKVGRPLRDVLRPSKLYKWKEILPDEKFVLSQGEKWVDMVLEQDATGADALKGWLVAAYSVRMGNSSPDLRPEIVQEAYEKVNQVFTSFLEELHNRGWHTDRFLDGTGVRFSW
;
A
#
# COMPACT_ATOMS: atom_id res chain seq x y z
N LEU A 1 19.72 -23.66 -31.33
CA LEU A 1 18.35 -23.44 -30.84
C LEU A 1 18.34 -22.23 -29.88
N VAL A 2 18.59 -21.03 -30.41
CA VAL A 2 18.78 -19.78 -29.62
C VAL A 2 17.75 -18.70 -29.97
N ALA A 3 17.13 -18.80 -31.15
CA ALA A 3 16.14 -17.83 -31.63
C ALA A 3 14.91 -17.72 -30.71
N GLY A 4 14.40 -18.84 -30.18
CA GLY A 4 13.24 -18.86 -29.30
C GLY A 4 13.42 -18.00 -28.04
N PRO A 5 14.43 -18.29 -27.18
CA PRO A 5 14.70 -17.47 -25.99
C PRO A 5 14.95 -15.99 -26.29
N LEU A 6 15.62 -15.67 -27.40
CA LEU A 6 15.91 -14.29 -27.78
C LEU A 6 14.63 -13.52 -28.15
N LEU A 7 13.72 -14.15 -28.90
CA LEU A 7 12.41 -13.59 -29.19
C LEU A 7 11.57 -13.39 -27.93
N SER A 8 11.64 -14.31 -26.96
CA SER A 8 10.96 -14.15 -25.67
C SER A 8 11.46 -12.95 -24.87
N VAL A 9 12.78 -12.75 -24.79
CA VAL A 9 13.38 -11.58 -24.12
C VAL A 9 12.94 -10.29 -24.81
N MET A 10 12.99 -10.25 -26.14
CA MET A 10 12.54 -9.10 -26.92
C MET A 10 11.05 -8.81 -26.69
N HIS A 11 10.22 -9.85 -26.65
CA HIS A 11 8.78 -9.71 -26.39
C HIS A 11 8.51 -9.10 -25.02
N VAL A 12 9.13 -9.65 -23.96
CA VAL A 12 9.00 -9.11 -22.60
C VAL A 12 9.45 -7.65 -22.54
N TYR A 13 10.56 -7.31 -23.21
CA TYR A 13 11.02 -5.92 -23.29
C TYR A 13 10.00 -4.99 -23.96
N CYS A 14 9.42 -5.40 -25.08
CA CYS A 14 8.38 -4.63 -25.77
C CYS A 14 7.16 -4.41 -24.87
N VAL A 15 6.69 -5.46 -24.19
CA VAL A 15 5.56 -5.37 -23.23
C VAL A 15 5.87 -4.40 -22.10
N VAL A 16 7.08 -4.46 -21.51
CA VAL A 16 7.50 -3.50 -20.48
C VAL A 16 7.51 -2.06 -21.01
N LYS A 17 7.95 -1.84 -22.25
CA LYS A 17 7.95 -0.51 -22.86
C LYS A 17 6.54 0.00 -23.15
N GLU A 18 5.65 -0.88 -23.62
CA GLU A 18 4.24 -0.58 -23.86
C GLU A 18 3.53 -0.16 -22.56
N MET A 19 3.69 -0.96 -21.50
CA MET A 19 3.13 -0.65 -20.17
C MET A 19 3.65 0.68 -19.61
N ARG A 20 4.91 1.04 -19.91
CA ARG A 20 5.49 2.34 -19.54
C ARG A 20 5.01 3.49 -20.42
N ALA A 21 4.52 3.22 -21.63
CA ALA A 21 4.02 4.26 -22.52
C ALA A 21 2.64 4.76 -22.10
N VAL A 22 1.85 3.93 -21.40
CA VAL A 22 0.50 4.25 -20.92
C VAL A 22 0.48 4.22 -19.39
N PRO A 23 0.69 5.38 -18.72
CA PRO A 23 0.74 5.42 -17.26
C PRO A 23 -0.59 4.98 -16.66
N VAL A 24 -0.60 3.86 -15.95
CA VAL A 24 -1.77 3.39 -15.23
C VAL A 24 -1.93 4.22 -13.97
N ASN A 25 -3.12 4.78 -13.78
CA ASN A 25 -3.42 5.73 -12.71
C ASN A 25 -4.33 5.17 -11.60
N THR A 26 -4.64 3.88 -11.63
CA THR A 26 -5.24 3.16 -10.49
C THR A 26 -4.21 2.92 -9.38
N LEU A 27 -4.60 2.42 -8.22
CA LEU A 27 -3.63 2.04 -7.19
C LEU A 27 -3.40 0.53 -7.19
N ASN A 28 -2.14 0.10 -7.01
CA ASN A 28 -1.76 -1.27 -6.64
C ASN A 28 -0.78 -1.18 -5.44
N PRO A 29 -0.45 -2.28 -4.75
CA PRO A 29 0.46 -2.27 -3.62
C PRO A 29 1.79 -1.52 -3.87
N GLN A 30 2.41 -1.72 -5.03
CA GLN A 30 3.69 -1.10 -5.34
C GLN A 30 3.59 0.41 -5.57
N ARG A 31 2.60 0.86 -6.36
CA ARG A 31 2.35 2.28 -6.62
C ARG A 31 1.94 3.00 -5.35
N THR A 32 1.10 2.39 -4.52
CA THR A 32 0.75 2.94 -3.21
C THR A 32 1.97 3.09 -2.31
N ALA A 33 2.85 2.09 -2.26
CA ALA A 33 4.07 2.17 -1.47
C ALA A 33 4.98 3.33 -1.94
N MET A 34 5.18 3.49 -3.26
CA MET A 34 5.98 4.59 -3.83
C MET A 34 5.37 5.96 -3.51
N ILE A 35 4.04 6.11 -3.67
CA ILE A 35 3.33 7.35 -3.35
C ILE A 35 3.48 7.71 -1.87
N VAL A 36 3.31 6.73 -0.98
CA VAL A 36 3.42 6.94 0.47
C VAL A 36 4.85 7.30 0.85
N GLU A 37 5.85 6.63 0.28
CA GLU A 37 7.25 6.96 0.49
C GLU A 37 7.56 8.40 0.09
N ASP A 38 7.17 8.82 -1.12
CA ASP A 38 7.39 10.18 -1.63
C ASP A 38 6.72 11.23 -0.75
N PHE A 39 5.48 10.98 -0.34
CA PHE A 39 4.73 11.89 0.53
C PHE A 39 5.40 12.02 1.89
N LEU A 40 5.81 10.91 2.49
CA LEU A 40 6.46 10.92 3.80
C LEU A 40 7.87 11.52 3.79
N LYS A 41 8.53 11.59 2.62
CA LYS A 41 9.86 12.21 2.45
C LYS A 41 9.78 13.68 2.08
N THR A 42 8.82 14.05 1.23
CA THR A 42 8.82 15.36 0.55
C THR A 42 7.55 16.18 0.77
N GLY A 43 6.51 15.57 1.33
CA GLY A 43 5.16 16.15 1.41
C GLY A 43 4.44 16.24 0.06
N LYS A 44 4.99 15.64 -1.00
CA LYS A 44 4.43 15.67 -2.37
C LYS A 44 4.15 14.25 -2.87
N VAL A 45 3.28 14.14 -3.87
CA VAL A 45 2.95 12.88 -4.52
C VAL A 45 3.41 12.92 -5.99
N ALA A 46 4.11 11.88 -6.43
CA ALA A 46 4.47 11.69 -7.83
C ALA A 46 3.22 11.37 -8.68
N SER A 47 3.17 11.85 -9.91
CA SER A 47 2.09 11.51 -10.85
C SER A 47 2.27 10.10 -11.43
N PRO A 48 1.22 9.50 -12.05
CA PRO A 48 1.38 8.24 -12.78
C PRO A 48 2.50 8.29 -13.84
N ALA A 49 2.67 9.44 -14.49
CA ALA A 49 3.70 9.64 -15.50
C ALA A 49 5.12 9.64 -14.93
N ASP A 50 5.27 10.14 -13.69
CA ASP A 50 6.54 10.12 -12.96
C ASP A 50 6.88 8.68 -12.52
N LEU A 51 5.92 7.94 -11.95
CA LEU A 51 6.17 6.61 -11.38
C LEU A 51 6.37 5.49 -12.41
N ARG A 52 5.91 5.64 -13.65
CA ARG A 52 5.93 4.55 -14.66
C ARG A 52 7.29 3.90 -14.88
N TYR A 53 8.39 4.65 -14.75
CA TYR A 53 9.75 4.13 -14.92
C TYR A 53 10.36 3.58 -13.63
N HIS A 54 9.77 3.90 -12.48
CA HIS A 54 10.17 3.42 -11.16
C HIS A 54 9.46 2.11 -10.78
N GLU A 55 8.32 1.80 -11.39
CA GLU A 55 7.65 0.52 -11.21
C GLU A 55 8.48 -0.66 -11.77
N ASP A 56 8.58 -1.71 -10.97
CA ASP A 56 9.18 -2.99 -11.34
C ASP A 56 8.10 -3.90 -11.93
N LEU A 57 8.04 -3.91 -13.26
CA LEU A 57 7.06 -4.69 -14.02
C LEU A 57 7.47 -6.15 -14.20
N LEU A 58 8.73 -6.51 -13.93
CA LEU A 58 9.25 -7.87 -14.13
C LEU A 58 9.17 -8.68 -12.84
N PHE A 59 9.44 -8.05 -11.70
CA PHE A 59 9.45 -8.69 -10.38
C PHE A 59 8.61 -7.86 -9.39
N PRO A 60 7.28 -7.81 -9.58
CA PRO A 60 6.40 -7.10 -8.66
C PRO A 60 6.40 -7.79 -7.29
N GLY A 61 6.31 -6.99 -6.22
CA GLY A 61 6.24 -7.50 -4.84
C GLY A 61 7.39 -7.07 -3.93
N ARG A 62 8.27 -6.18 -4.41
CA ARG A 62 9.23 -5.52 -3.54
C ARG A 62 8.49 -4.55 -2.62
N VAL A 63 8.56 -4.82 -1.33
CA VAL A 63 8.07 -3.94 -0.27
C VAL A 63 9.04 -2.78 -0.05
N LEU A 64 8.50 -1.58 0.16
CA LEU A 64 9.30 -0.38 0.43
C LEU A 64 9.35 -0.15 1.93
N ALA A 65 10.57 -0.21 2.50
CA ALA A 65 10.79 -0.06 3.94
C ALA A 65 10.30 1.31 4.45
N ASP A 66 10.58 2.38 3.69
CA ASP A 66 10.21 3.74 4.04
C ASP A 66 8.70 4.02 3.91
N ALA A 67 7.95 3.09 3.30
CA ALA A 67 6.49 3.09 3.17
C ALA A 67 5.82 2.10 4.15
N GLY A 68 6.45 1.81 5.29
CA GLY A 68 5.90 0.93 6.32
C GLY A 68 5.96 -0.56 6.00
N ASN A 69 6.58 -0.95 4.88
CA ASN A 69 6.78 -2.34 4.50
C ASN A 69 5.46 -3.14 4.55
N VAL A 70 4.43 -2.60 3.91
CA VAL A 70 3.07 -3.17 3.97
C VAL A 70 2.88 -4.26 2.93
N LYS A 71 2.21 -5.34 3.33
CA LYS A 71 1.79 -6.43 2.45
C LYS A 71 0.27 -6.57 2.52
N VAL A 72 -0.39 -6.53 1.37
CA VAL A 72 -1.85 -6.67 1.28
C VAL A 72 -2.23 -8.06 0.79
N GLY A 73 -3.44 -8.49 1.15
CA GLY A 73 -4.08 -9.62 0.48
C GLY A 73 -3.85 -10.98 1.12
N ARG A 74 -3.43 -11.00 2.40
CA ARG A 74 -3.40 -12.22 3.21
C ARG A 74 -4.75 -12.46 3.91
N PRO A 75 -5.19 -13.71 4.10
CA PRO A 75 -6.43 -14.01 4.82
C PRO A 75 -6.40 -13.49 6.26
N LEU A 76 -7.48 -12.86 6.72
CA LEU A 76 -7.58 -12.29 8.07
C LEU A 76 -7.20 -13.31 9.16
N ARG A 77 -7.65 -14.56 9.03
CA ARG A 77 -7.36 -15.65 9.96
C ARG A 77 -5.87 -15.98 10.11
N ASP A 78 -5.07 -15.70 9.08
CA ASP A 78 -3.62 -15.96 9.08
C ASP A 78 -2.83 -14.75 9.61
N VAL A 79 -3.48 -13.60 9.70
CA VAL A 79 -2.88 -12.30 10.03
C VAL A 79 -3.20 -11.88 11.46
N LEU A 80 -4.42 -12.13 11.92
CA LEU A 80 -4.91 -11.58 13.18
C LEU A 80 -5.80 -12.56 13.94
N ARG A 81 -5.60 -12.66 15.26
CA ARG A 81 -6.48 -13.43 16.16
C ARG A 81 -7.74 -12.63 16.46
N PRO A 82 -8.92 -13.27 16.63
CA PRO A 82 -10.17 -12.58 16.93
C PRO A 82 -10.10 -11.61 18.12
N SER A 83 -9.36 -11.95 19.18
CA SER A 83 -9.19 -11.07 20.34
C SER A 83 -8.45 -9.76 20.05
N LYS A 84 -7.51 -9.77 19.10
CA LYS A 84 -6.84 -8.54 18.63
C LYS A 84 -7.77 -7.74 17.70
N LEU A 85 -8.72 -8.39 17.02
CA LEU A 85 -9.62 -7.74 16.07
C LEU A 85 -10.60 -6.80 16.78
N TYR A 86 -11.17 -7.24 17.90
CA TYR A 86 -12.05 -6.40 18.72
C TYR A 86 -11.32 -5.17 19.26
N LYS A 87 -10.09 -5.34 19.77
CA LYS A 87 -9.25 -4.22 20.20
C LYS A 87 -8.93 -3.26 19.06
N TRP A 88 -8.74 -3.78 17.85
CA TRP A 88 -8.57 -2.94 16.68
C TRP A 88 -9.78 -2.07 16.40
N LYS A 89 -10.98 -2.64 16.50
CA LYS A 89 -12.23 -1.91 16.29
C LYS A 89 -12.47 -0.84 17.38
N GLU A 90 -11.90 -1.03 18.58
CA GLU A 90 -11.91 0.01 19.63
C GLU A 90 -11.00 1.20 19.29
N ILE A 91 -9.86 0.95 18.65
CA ILE A 91 -8.88 2.00 18.27
C ILE A 91 -9.30 2.71 16.98
N LEU A 92 -9.74 1.95 15.98
CA LEU A 92 -10.13 2.43 14.65
C LEU A 92 -11.56 1.97 14.32
N PRO A 93 -12.59 2.61 14.89
CA PRO A 93 -13.97 2.16 14.74
C PRO A 93 -14.48 2.29 13.30
N ASP A 94 -14.10 3.34 12.59
CA ASP A 94 -14.65 3.67 11.27
C ASP A 94 -13.79 3.20 10.09
N GLU A 95 -12.66 2.57 10.37
CA GLU A 95 -11.70 2.20 9.33
C GLU A 95 -12.01 0.83 8.72
N LYS A 96 -11.84 0.76 7.40
CA LYS A 96 -12.10 -0.44 6.58
C LYS A 96 -10.86 -1.30 6.34
N PHE A 97 -9.89 -1.19 7.23
CA PHE A 97 -8.64 -1.92 7.16
C PHE A 97 -8.20 -2.37 8.55
N VAL A 98 -7.42 -3.44 8.59
CA VAL A 98 -6.79 -3.97 9.80
C VAL A 98 -5.31 -4.16 9.52
N LEU A 99 -4.46 -3.73 10.45
CA LEU A 99 -3.01 -3.90 10.36
C LEU A 99 -2.51 -4.93 11.37
N SER A 100 -1.51 -5.71 11.01
CA SER A 100 -0.86 -6.64 11.92
C SER A 100 0.62 -6.68 11.64
N GLN A 101 1.43 -6.60 12.69
CA GLN A 101 2.88 -6.67 12.54
C GLN A 101 3.29 -8.14 12.37
N GLY A 102 3.83 -8.47 11.20
CA GLY A 102 4.57 -9.71 10.99
C GLY A 102 6.05 -9.54 11.28
N GLU A 103 6.84 -10.61 11.13
CA GLU A 103 8.29 -10.56 11.37
C GLU A 103 9.04 -9.61 10.43
N LYS A 104 8.56 -9.50 9.19
CA LYS A 104 9.26 -8.78 8.11
C LYS A 104 8.46 -7.66 7.49
N TRP A 105 7.15 -7.60 7.68
CA TRP A 105 6.25 -6.64 7.03
C TRP A 105 5.02 -6.41 7.90
N VAL A 106 4.31 -5.32 7.63
CA VAL A 106 2.98 -5.07 8.19
C VAL A 106 1.95 -5.68 7.26
N ASP A 107 1.26 -6.72 7.71
CA ASP A 107 0.14 -7.27 6.96
C ASP A 107 -1.07 -6.32 7.08
N MET A 108 -1.62 -5.88 5.96
CA MET A 108 -2.84 -5.10 5.86
C MET A 108 -3.94 -5.94 5.22
N VAL A 109 -5.08 -6.04 5.90
CA VAL A 109 -6.28 -6.73 5.40
C VAL A 109 -7.38 -5.69 5.22
N LEU A 110 -8.02 -5.70 4.05
CA LEU A 110 -9.07 -4.76 3.68
C LEU A 110 -10.45 -5.38 3.82
N GLU A 111 -11.43 -4.59 4.24
CA GLU A 111 -12.84 -4.97 4.19
C GLU A 111 -13.31 -5.13 2.73
N GLN A 112 -14.36 -5.91 2.51
CA GLN A 112 -14.90 -6.19 1.17
C GLN A 112 -15.17 -4.92 0.36
N ASP A 113 -15.76 -3.90 0.99
CA ASP A 113 -16.15 -2.63 0.37
C ASP A 113 -15.11 -1.50 0.56
N ALA A 114 -13.89 -1.84 0.98
CA ALA A 114 -12.79 -0.88 1.10
C ALA A 114 -12.37 -0.33 -0.28
N THR A 115 -12.16 0.98 -0.32
CA THR A 115 -11.73 1.76 -1.49
C THR A 115 -10.22 1.91 -1.56
N GLY A 116 -9.71 2.57 -2.61
CA GLY A 116 -8.31 2.99 -2.68
C GLY A 116 -7.93 4.01 -1.60
N ALA A 117 -8.85 4.87 -1.21
CA ALA A 117 -8.63 5.81 -0.11
C ALA A 117 -8.44 5.05 1.22
N ASP A 118 -9.25 4.04 1.51
CA ASP A 118 -9.12 3.22 2.72
C ASP A 118 -7.76 2.50 2.75
N ALA A 119 -7.34 1.93 1.62
CA ALA A 119 -6.03 1.28 1.48
C ALA A 119 -4.87 2.27 1.69
N LEU A 120 -4.97 3.48 1.14
CA LEU A 120 -3.99 4.55 1.32
C LEU A 120 -3.89 4.99 2.78
N LYS A 121 -5.03 5.14 3.45
CA LYS A 121 -5.09 5.54 4.86
C LYS A 121 -4.42 4.50 5.73
N GLY A 122 -4.75 3.21 5.54
CA GLY A 122 -4.10 2.11 6.24
C GLY A 122 -2.59 2.04 5.99
N TRP A 123 -2.16 2.32 4.76
CA TRP A 123 -0.74 2.37 4.42
C TRP A 123 0.01 3.49 5.15
N LEU A 124 -0.59 4.69 5.23
CA LEU A 124 -0.03 5.81 5.98
C LEU A 124 0.03 5.49 7.47
N VAL A 125 -1.02 4.91 8.05
CA VAL A 125 -1.04 4.51 9.47
C VAL A 125 0.08 3.52 9.74
N ALA A 126 0.25 2.50 8.90
CA ALA A 126 1.34 1.55 9.00
C ALA A 126 2.72 2.24 8.92
N ALA A 127 2.91 3.12 7.93
CA ALA A 127 4.19 3.79 7.72
C ALA A 127 4.57 4.76 8.85
N TYR A 128 3.61 5.54 9.36
CA TYR A 128 3.84 6.37 10.55
C TYR A 128 4.10 5.52 11.79
N SER A 129 3.36 4.43 11.98
CA SER A 129 3.57 3.52 13.11
C SER A 129 4.97 2.93 13.12
N VAL A 130 5.47 2.48 11.96
CA VAL A 130 6.84 1.97 11.80
C VAL A 130 7.89 3.05 12.09
N ARG A 131 7.66 4.29 11.63
CA ARG A 131 8.57 5.42 11.91
C ARG A 131 8.59 5.84 13.38
N MET A 132 7.44 5.83 14.05
CA MET A 132 7.31 6.19 15.47
C MET A 132 7.80 5.07 16.40
N GLY A 133 7.68 3.81 15.96
CA GLY A 133 7.95 2.63 16.78
C GLY A 133 9.41 2.33 17.08
N ASN A 134 10.38 3.12 16.58
CA ASN A 134 11.81 3.06 16.91
C ASN A 134 12.34 1.61 17.09
N SER A 135 12.11 0.74 16.11
CA SER A 135 12.58 -0.66 16.06
C SER A 135 11.86 -1.67 16.98
N SER A 136 10.74 -1.30 17.62
CA SER A 136 9.89 -2.29 18.31
C SER A 136 9.20 -3.20 17.28
N PRO A 137 9.26 -4.54 17.45
CA PRO A 137 8.70 -5.48 16.50
C PRO A 137 7.17 -5.64 16.61
N ASP A 138 6.48 -4.87 17.43
CA ASP A 138 5.03 -5.01 17.63
C ASP A 138 4.32 -3.66 17.43
N LEU A 139 3.24 -3.66 16.65
CA LEU A 139 2.35 -2.51 16.49
C LEU A 139 1.57 -2.33 17.79
N ARG A 140 2.17 -1.60 18.74
CA ARG A 140 1.54 -1.30 20.02
C ARG A 140 0.32 -0.39 19.79
N PRO A 141 -0.80 -0.61 20.49
CA PRO A 141 -2.00 0.20 20.38
C PRO A 141 -1.74 1.71 20.48
N GLU A 142 -0.83 2.12 21.35
CA GLU A 142 -0.54 3.54 21.60
C GLU A 142 0.18 4.19 20.41
N ILE A 143 1.13 3.48 19.80
CA ILE A 143 1.83 3.97 18.60
C ILE A 143 0.86 4.07 17.43
N VAL A 144 0.01 3.05 17.27
CA VAL A 144 -0.99 3.00 16.23
C VAL A 144 -1.97 4.16 16.35
N GLN A 145 -2.43 4.45 17.58
CA GLN A 145 -3.34 5.55 17.86
C GLN A 145 -2.68 6.90 17.50
N GLU A 146 -1.44 7.12 17.93
CA GLU A 146 -0.68 8.34 17.60
C GLU A 146 -0.46 8.49 16.09
N ALA A 147 -0.12 7.39 15.41
CA ALA A 147 0.02 7.36 13.96
C ALA A 147 -1.32 7.69 13.27
N TYR A 148 -2.43 7.14 13.75
CA TYR A 148 -3.76 7.39 13.21
C TYR A 148 -4.18 8.86 13.36
N GLU A 149 -3.95 9.46 14.53
CA GLU A 149 -4.18 10.88 14.76
C GLU A 149 -3.35 11.74 13.81
N LYS A 150 -2.08 11.36 13.60
CA LYS A 150 -1.22 12.06 12.64
C LYS A 150 -1.73 11.95 11.21
N VAL A 151 -2.20 10.77 10.81
CA VAL A 151 -2.79 10.53 9.49
C VAL A 151 -4.03 11.39 9.30
N ASN A 152 -4.94 11.43 10.26
CA ASN A 152 -6.16 12.24 10.17
C ASN A 152 -5.88 13.73 9.95
N GLN A 153 -4.75 14.26 10.45
CA GLN A 153 -4.35 15.65 10.20
C GLN A 153 -3.92 15.91 8.75
N VAL A 154 -3.33 14.92 8.08
CA VAL A 154 -2.70 15.10 6.75
C VAL A 154 -3.50 14.45 5.62
N PHE A 155 -4.40 13.52 5.92
CA PHE A 155 -5.01 12.62 4.95
C PHE A 155 -5.84 13.35 3.89
N THR A 156 -6.60 14.38 4.26
CA THR A 156 -7.37 15.17 3.30
C THR A 156 -6.46 15.86 2.28
N SER A 157 -5.41 16.56 2.76
CA SER A 157 -4.45 17.22 1.86
C SER A 157 -3.70 16.24 0.97
N PHE A 158 -3.41 15.05 1.51
CA PHE A 158 -2.77 13.97 0.75
C PHE A 158 -3.67 13.44 -0.37
N LEU A 159 -4.96 13.20 -0.08
CA LEU A 159 -5.93 12.76 -1.10
C LEU A 159 -6.17 13.83 -2.17
N GLU A 160 -6.24 15.10 -1.79
CA GLU A 160 -6.36 16.22 -2.73
C GLU A 160 -5.15 16.28 -3.67
N GLU A 161 -3.92 16.19 -3.13
CA GLU A 161 -2.71 16.15 -3.95
C GLU A 161 -2.71 14.93 -4.89
N LEU A 162 -3.07 13.74 -4.41
CA LEU A 162 -3.23 12.53 -5.23
C LEU A 162 -4.18 12.74 -6.41
N HIS A 163 -5.35 13.33 -6.16
CA HIS A 163 -6.34 13.59 -7.18
C HIS A 163 -5.83 14.63 -8.20
N ASN A 164 -5.22 15.71 -7.72
CA ASN A 164 -4.61 16.75 -8.54
C ASN A 164 -3.47 16.20 -9.43
N ARG A 165 -2.78 15.14 -8.97
CA ARG A 165 -1.73 14.43 -9.72
C ARG A 165 -2.29 13.37 -10.69
N GLY A 166 -3.61 13.19 -10.74
CA GLY A 166 -4.30 12.33 -11.70
C GLY A 166 -4.52 10.89 -11.24
N TRP A 167 -4.40 10.60 -9.93
CA TRP A 167 -4.64 9.26 -9.39
C TRP A 167 -6.13 8.99 -9.13
N HIS A 168 -6.53 7.75 -9.40
CA HIS A 168 -7.86 7.22 -9.08
C HIS A 168 -7.81 6.44 -7.77
N THR A 169 -8.61 6.87 -6.79
CA THR A 169 -8.69 6.31 -5.44
C THR A 169 -9.99 5.54 -5.18
N ASP A 170 -10.88 5.43 -6.18
CA ASP A 170 -12.13 4.66 -6.11
C ASP A 170 -11.88 3.15 -6.05
N ARG A 171 -10.78 2.68 -6.64
CA ARG A 171 -10.42 1.26 -6.69
C ARG A 171 -8.98 1.02 -6.27
N PHE A 172 -8.79 -0.04 -5.50
CA PHE A 172 -7.49 -0.58 -5.13
C PHE A 172 -7.30 -1.96 -5.75
N LEU A 173 -6.25 -2.14 -6.54
CA LEU A 173 -5.89 -3.41 -7.14
C LEU A 173 -5.00 -4.19 -6.16
N ASP A 174 -5.62 -4.80 -5.15
CA ASP A 174 -4.95 -5.63 -4.14
C ASP A 174 -4.32 -6.92 -4.71
N GLY A 175 -4.70 -7.32 -5.91
CA GLY A 175 -4.10 -8.41 -6.69
C GLY A 175 -4.48 -9.82 -6.23
N THR A 176 -4.93 -9.99 -4.97
CA THR A 176 -5.32 -11.30 -4.43
C THR A 176 -6.84 -11.46 -4.30
N GLY A 177 -7.60 -10.36 -4.25
CA GLY A 177 -9.04 -10.38 -3.96
C GLY A 177 -9.40 -10.91 -2.57
N VAL A 178 -8.41 -11.10 -1.69
CA VAL A 178 -8.63 -11.59 -0.32
C VAL A 178 -8.95 -10.41 0.57
N ARG A 179 -10.24 -10.28 0.88
CA ARG A 179 -10.82 -9.26 1.76
C ARG A 179 -11.64 -9.91 2.86
N PHE A 180 -11.91 -9.18 3.93
CA PHE A 180 -12.70 -9.67 5.06
C PHE A 180 -14.05 -8.97 5.17
N SER A 181 -14.95 -9.59 5.93
CA SER A 181 -16.21 -9.00 6.38
C SER A 181 -16.37 -9.30 7.86
N TRP A 182 -17.10 -8.44 8.58
CA TRP A 182 -17.46 -8.63 9.98
C TRP A 182 -18.48 -9.75 10.19
#